data_AF-A0A2Z5ZJA6-F1
#
_entry.id   AF-A0A2Z5ZJA6-F1
#
_cell.length_a   1.000
_cell.length_b   1.000
_cell.length_c   1.000
_cell.angle_alpha   90.00
_cell.angle_beta   90.00
_cell.angle_gamma   90.00
#
_symmetry.space_group_name_H-M   'P 1'
#
loop_
_entity.id
_entity.type
_entity.pdbx_description
1 polymer ?
#
loop_
_entity_poly.entity_id
_entity_poly.type
_entity_poly.pdbx_seq_one_letter_code
_entity_poly.pdbx_strand_id
1 'polypeptide(L)' 'MAEQAARARKLARLTLVSTRHALRFWYKQGFEPETIPPAEHTILASYDPEAQLLSRALSP' A
#
# COMPACT_ATOMS: atom_id res chain seq x y z
N MET A 1 -7.10 8.06 11.30
CA MET A 1 -6.85 7.01 12.32
C MET A 1 -5.52 6.29 12.10
N ALA A 2 -5.26 5.64 10.95
CA ALA A 2 -3.97 4.94 10.72
C ALA A 2 -2.75 5.88 10.56
N GLU A 3 -2.87 6.93 9.74
CA GLU A 3 -1.77 7.88 9.53
C GLU A 3 -1.36 8.62 10.81
N GLN A 4 -2.34 9.07 11.59
CA GLN A 4 -2.10 9.78 12.84
C GLN A 4 -1.39 8.87 13.87
N ALA A 5 -1.75 7.59 13.92
CA ALA A 5 -1.06 6.61 14.76
C ALA A 5 0.37 6.34 14.29
N ALA A 6 0.60 6.31 12.98
CA ALA A 6 1.92 6.13 12.40
C ALA A 6 2.84 7.34 12.65
N ARG A 7 2.30 8.56 12.51
CA ARG A 7 3.00 9.80 12.89
C ARG A 7 3.33 9.85 14.38
N ALA A 8 2.38 9.51 15.25
CA ALA A 8 2.62 9.45 16.70
C ALA A 8 3.74 8.46 17.08
N ARG A 9 3.92 7.39 16.29
CA ARG A 9 4.99 6.40 16.45
C ARG A 9 6.23 6.69 15.61
N LYS A 10 6.31 7.84 14.94
CA LYS A 10 7.42 8.24 14.06
C LYS A 10 7.74 7.19 12.98
N LEU A 11 6.72 6.51 12.46
CA LEU A 11 6.89 5.58 11.35
C LEU A 11 7.17 6.37 10.07
N ALA A 12 8.16 5.93 9.30
CA ALA A 12 8.59 6.60 8.08
C ALA A 12 7.68 6.28 6.87
N ARG A 13 6.87 5.22 6.95
CA ARG A 13 6.12 4.69 5.81
C ARG A 13 4.79 4.07 6.24
N LEU A 14 3.77 4.25 5.42
CA LEU A 14 2.54 3.45 5.46
C LEU A 14 2.54 2.50 4.28
N THR A 15 2.11 1.28 4.52
CA THR A 15 1.90 0.26 3.50
C THR A 15 0.49 -0.31 3.62
N LEU A 16 -0.15 -0.60 2.48
CA LEU A 16 -1.46 -1.25 2.42
C LEU A 16 -1.54 -2.16 1.19
N VAL A 17 -2.45 -3.13 1.24
CA VAL A 17 -2.84 -3.90 0.05
C VAL A 17 -4.17 -3.33 -0.45
N SER A 18 -4.26 -3.11 -1.76
CA SER A 18 -5.51 -2.70 -2.40
C SER A 18 -5.81 -3.59 -3.58
N THR A 19 -7.08 -3.95 -3.73
CA THR A 19 -7.61 -4.59 -4.93
C THR A 19 -7.97 -3.55 -5.98
N ARG A 20 -8.18 -4.01 -7.23
CA ARG A 20 -8.59 -3.27 -8.43
C ARG A 20 -9.29 -1.93 -8.19
N HIS A 21 -10.43 -1.95 -7.52
CA HIS A 21 -11.37 -0.82 -7.50
C HIS A 21 -10.82 0.40 -6.72
N ALA A 22 -10.02 0.16 -5.69
CA ALA A 22 -9.51 1.22 -4.83
C ALA A 22 -8.10 1.70 -5.23
N LEU A 23 -7.41 1.04 -6.17
CA LEU A 23 -6.06 1.42 -6.60
C LEU A 23 -5.98 2.89 -7.02
N ARG A 24 -6.93 3.32 -7.87
CA ARG A 24 -6.96 4.71 -8.36
C ARG A 24 -7.18 5.73 -7.26
N PHE A 25 -7.93 5.36 -6.23
CA PHE A 25 -8.10 6.21 -5.05
C PHE A 25 -6.78 6.35 -4.30
N TRP A 26 -6.07 5.25 -4.05
CA TRP A 26 -4.79 5.27 -3.32
C TRP A 26 -3.67 5.95 -4.08
N TYR A 27 -3.58 5.77 -5.40
CA TYR A 27 -2.62 6.52 -6.24
C TYR A 27 -2.82 8.04 -6.10
N LYS A 28 -4.07 8.52 -6.07
CA LYS A 28 -4.36 9.94 -5.86
C LYS A 28 -3.99 10.44 -4.45
N GLN A 29 -3.89 9.54 -3.48
CA GLN A 29 -3.42 9.85 -2.13
C GLN A 29 -1.88 9.81 -2.02
N GLY A 30 -1.17 9.59 -3.13
CA GLY A 30 0.29 9.55 -3.18
C GLY A 30 0.89 8.21 -2.76
N PHE A 31 0.09 7.14 -2.73
CA PHE A 31 0.62 5.79 -2.59
C PHE A 31 1.15 5.29 -3.93
N GLU A 32 2.25 4.54 -3.89
CA GLU A 32 2.93 3.98 -5.06
C GLU A 32 3.07 2.47 -4.91
N PRO A 33 3.06 1.69 -6.01
CA PRO A 33 3.29 0.25 -5.95
C PRO A 33 4.64 -0.10 -5.32
N GLU A 34 4.64 -1.04 -4.37
CA GLU A 34 5.89 -1.63 -3.86
C GLU A 34 6.40 -2.72 -4.80
N THR A 35 7.71 -2.75 -5.00
CA THR A 35 8.38 -3.89 -5.63
C THR A 35 8.43 -5.04 -4.63
N ILE A 36 7.63 -6.07 -4.88
CA ILE A 36 7.57 -7.29 -4.05
C ILE A 36 8.10 -8.51 -4.81
N PRO A 37 8.59 -9.54 -4.12
CA PRO A 37 8.98 -10.80 -4.74
C PRO A 37 7.82 -11.46 -5.51
N PRO A 38 8.11 -12.24 -6.57
CA PRO A 38 7.08 -12.92 -7.36
C PRO A 38 6.15 -13.84 -6.55
N ALA A 39 6.68 -14.44 -5.47
CA ALA A 39 5.88 -15.27 -4.57
C ALA A 39 4.79 -14.46 -3.85
N GLU A 40 5.11 -13.26 -3.39
CA GLU A 40 4.14 -12.37 -2.74
C GLU A 40 3.11 -11.84 -3.74
N HIS A 41 3.55 -11.52 -4.95
CA HIS A 41 2.63 -11.16 -6.04
C HIS A 41 1.64 -12.29 -6.36
N THR A 42 2.10 -13.54 -6.34
CA THR A 42 1.24 -14.72 -6.58
C THR A 42 0.18 -14.85 -5.48
N ILE A 43 0.55 -14.60 -4.23
CA ILE A 43 -0.39 -14.61 -3.11
C ILE A 43 -1.44 -13.51 -3.29
N LEU A 44 -1.04 -12.27 -3.62
CA LEU A 44 -1.98 -11.17 -3.86
C LEU A 44 -2.94 -11.46 -5.02
N ALA A 45 -2.40 -11.96 -6.14
CA ALA A 45 -3.17 -12.31 -7.33
C ALA A 45 -4.21 -13.43 -7.08
N SER A 46 -4.02 -14.25 -6.04
CA SER A 46 -5.00 -15.26 -5.65
C SER A 46 -6.29 -14.66 -5.05
N TYR A 47 -6.23 -13.45 -4.50
CA TYR A 47 -7.40 -12.72 -3.97
C TYR A 47 -8.06 -11.85 -5.04
N ASP A 48 -7.25 -11.11 -5.80
CA ASP A 48 -7.68 -10.29 -6.94
C ASP A 48 -6.47 -10.16 -7.89
N PRO A 49 -6.59 -10.46 -9.19
CA PRO A 49 -5.46 -10.43 -10.12
C PRO A 49 -4.77 -9.07 -10.25
N GLU A 50 -5.48 -7.99 -9.90
CA GLU A 50 -4.98 -6.61 -9.93
C GLU A 50 -4.58 -6.13 -8.53
N ALA A 51 -4.62 -6.97 -7.50
CA ALA A 51 -4.21 -6.60 -6.15
C ALA A 51 -2.74 -6.19 -6.10
N GLN A 52 -2.47 -5.05 -5.46
CA GLN A 52 -1.13 -4.51 -5.32
C GLN A 52 -0.84 -4.12 -3.87
N LEU A 53 0.41 -4.35 -3.47
CA LEU A 53 0.98 -3.72 -2.29
C LEU A 53 1.37 -2.29 -2.66
N LEU A 54 0.87 -1.32 -1.90
CA LEU A 54 1.11 0.10 -2.10
C LEU A 54 1.75 0.71 -0.86
N SER A 55 2.64 1.68 -1.05
CA SER A 55 3.26 2.41 0.04
C SER A 55 3.34 3.90 -0.18
N ARG A 56 3.41 4.64 0.93
CA ARG A 56 3.61 6.09 0.93
C ARG A 56 4.52 6.47 2.08
N ALA A 57 5.53 7.27 1.79
CA ALA A 57 6.37 7.87 2.82
C ALA A 57 5.53 8.83 3.68
N LEU A 58 5.74 8.79 5.00
CA LEU A 58 5.20 9.79 5.90
C LEU A 58 6.28 10.85 6.10
N SER A 59 5.99 12.07 5.68
CA SER A 59 6.81 13.22 6.06
C SER A 59 6.81 13.36 7.59
N PRO A 60 7.96 13.66 8.21
CA PRO A 60 8.08 13.81 9.67
C PRO A 60 7.13 14.87 10.24
#